data_AF-A0AAJ4IFB9-F1
#
_entry.id   AF-A0AAJ4IFB9-F1
#
_cell.length_a   1.000
_cell.length_b   1.000
_cell.length_c   1.000
_cell.angle_alpha   90.00
_cell.angle_beta   90.00
_cell.angle_gamma   90.00
#
_symmetry.space_group_name_H-M   'P 1'
#
loop_
_entity.id
_entity.type
_entity.pdbx_description
1 polymer ?
#
loop_
_entity_poly.entity_id
_entity_poly.type
_entity_poly.pdbx_seq_one_letter_code
_entity_poly.pdbx_strand_id
1 'polypeptide(L)'
;MILPWGCSGAFKTTEACQTLKRQGKQLAKWIKSREAQKQHYVILGDFNHNLAYAGDWLYEILADSGQFRLASQHSEALCQVRSKRQPSKTHRFRSLIDHILVSHSLTSSEAKQTRFDSLDVLRFQLSDHCPLSSTLTLNHPK
;
A
#
# COMPACT_ATOMS: atom_id res chain seq x y z
N MET A 1 6.21 3.98 4.44
CA MET A 1 5.53 5.17 5.00
C MET A 1 4.32 4.67 5.78
N ILE A 2 4.04 5.23 6.96
CA ILE A 2 2.81 4.91 7.71
C ILE A 2 1.91 6.14 7.59
N LEU A 3 0.74 5.95 6.99
CA LEU A 3 -0.26 6.99 6.86
C LEU A 3 -1.20 7.00 8.08
N PRO A 4 -1.79 8.15 8.45
CA PRO A 4 -2.58 8.28 9.66
C PRO A 4 -3.84 7.43 9.58
N TRP A 5 -4.07 6.65 10.63
CA TRP A 5 -5.32 5.92 10.87
C TRP A 5 -6.51 6.89 10.93
N GLY A 6 -7.65 6.51 10.32
CA GLY A 6 -8.90 7.28 10.40
C GLY A 6 -9.36 7.96 9.11
N CYS A 7 -8.60 7.82 8.02
CA CYS A 7 -9.12 8.03 6.67
C CYS A 7 -9.12 6.71 5.91
N SER A 8 -10.32 6.19 5.62
CA SER A 8 -10.49 4.93 4.90
C SER A 8 -11.61 5.09 3.89
N GLY A 9 -11.36 4.69 2.64
CA GLY A 9 -12.35 4.76 1.56
C GLY A 9 -12.57 6.19 1.06
N ALA A 10 -13.82 6.62 0.95
CA ALA A 10 -14.13 7.95 0.41
C ALA A 10 -13.49 9.09 1.24
N PHE A 11 -13.04 10.14 0.55
CA PHE A 11 -12.46 11.31 1.19
C PHE A 11 -13.49 12.01 2.09
N LYS A 12 -13.04 12.44 3.28
CA LYS A 12 -13.82 13.23 4.23
C LYS A 12 -13.04 14.47 4.64
N THR A 13 -13.72 15.48 5.15
CA THR A 13 -13.09 16.71 5.65
C THR A 13 -12.47 16.58 7.04
N THR A 14 -12.29 15.35 7.55
CA THR A 14 -11.64 15.08 8.83
C THR A 14 -10.15 15.42 8.80
N GLU A 15 -9.56 15.71 9.95
CA GLU A 15 -8.13 16.02 10.06
C GLU A 15 -7.25 14.89 9.52
N ALA A 16 -7.61 13.62 9.78
CA ALA A 16 -6.90 12.45 9.27
C ALA A 16 -6.87 12.43 7.74
N CYS A 17 -8.03 12.61 7.08
CA CYS A 17 -8.10 12.64 5.61
C CYS A 17 -7.38 13.85 5.01
N GLN A 18 -7.44 15.01 5.66
CA GLN A 18 -6.69 16.19 5.21
C GLN A 18 -5.18 15.99 5.34
N THR A 19 -4.73 15.35 6.42
CA THR A 19 -3.32 14.98 6.63
C THR A 19 -2.86 13.99 5.56
N LEU A 20 -3.65 12.95 5.32
CA LEU A 20 -3.39 11.96 4.28
C LEU A 20 -3.30 12.60 2.90
N LYS A 21 -4.22 13.52 2.58
CA LYS A 21 -4.19 14.28 1.31
C LYS A 21 -2.93 15.13 1.18
N ARG A 22 -2.49 15.80 2.25
CA ARG A 22 -1.23 16.57 2.23
C ARG A 22 -0.03 15.66 2.00
N GLN A 23 0.01 14.51 2.68
CA GLN A 23 1.05 13.51 2.53
C GLN A 23 1.09 12.94 1.10
N GLY A 24 -0.06 12.57 0.53
CA GLY A 24 -0.18 12.13 -0.86
C GLY A 24 0.33 13.17 -1.85
N LYS A 25 0.02 14.46 -1.65
CA LYS A 25 0.54 15.55 -2.47
C LYS A 25 2.07 15.70 -2.38
N GLN A 26 2.66 15.48 -1.21
CA GLN A 26 4.13 15.53 -1.07
C GLN A 26 4.79 14.33 -1.75
N LEU A 27 4.21 13.15 -1.61
CA LEU A 27 4.67 11.94 -2.30
C LEU A 27 4.58 12.09 -3.82
N ALA A 28 3.47 12.65 -4.33
CA ALA A 28 3.30 13.00 -5.74
C ALA A 28 4.41 13.94 -6.25
N LYS A 29 4.71 15.01 -5.51
CA LYS A 29 5.83 15.91 -5.86
C LYS A 29 7.17 15.18 -5.90
N TRP A 30 7.39 14.25 -4.96
CA TRP A 30 8.60 13.44 -4.93
C TRP A 30 8.69 12.50 -6.13
N ILE A 31 7.61 11.79 -6.49
CA ILE A 31 7.51 10.94 -7.69
C ILE A 31 7.91 11.74 -8.93
N LYS A 32 7.25 12.88 -9.15
CA LYS A 32 7.53 13.77 -10.28
C LYS A 32 9.00 14.18 -10.36
N SER A 33 9.62 14.47 -9.21
CA SER A 33 11.04 14.85 -9.12
C SER A 33 11.98 13.68 -9.49
N ARG A 34 11.67 12.46 -9.06
CA ARG A 34 12.46 11.26 -9.40
C ARG A 34 12.36 10.93 -10.89
N GLU A 35 11.17 11.02 -11.46
CA GLU A 35 10.96 10.79 -12.89
C GLU A 35 11.65 11.84 -13.76
N ALA A 36 11.59 13.12 -13.40
CA ALA A 36 12.31 14.18 -14.10
C ALA A 36 13.84 13.95 -14.12
N GLN A 37 14.37 13.31 -13.07
CA GLN A 37 15.79 12.94 -12.96
C GLN A 37 16.10 11.56 -13.56
N LYS A 38 15.13 10.89 -14.18
CA LYS A 38 15.25 9.53 -14.74
C LYS A 38 15.72 8.50 -13.71
N GLN A 39 15.34 8.68 -12.44
CA GLN A 39 15.74 7.80 -11.35
C GLN A 39 14.74 6.64 -11.17
N HIS A 40 15.27 5.45 -10.95
CA HIS A 40 14.47 4.31 -10.50
C HIS A 40 14.01 4.54 -9.06
N TYR A 41 12.78 4.11 -8.75
CA TYR A 41 12.28 4.18 -7.39
C TYR A 41 11.24 3.10 -7.10
N VAL A 42 11.09 2.82 -5.82
CA VAL A 42 10.07 1.95 -5.24
C VAL A 42 9.50 2.66 -4.03
N ILE A 43 8.18 2.70 -3.92
CA ILE A 43 7.49 3.21 -2.74
C ILE A 43 6.71 2.05 -2.14
N LEU A 44 6.96 1.75 -0.88
CA LEU A 44 6.28 0.69 -0.15
C LEU A 44 5.80 1.15 1.23
N GLY A 45 4.69 0.56 1.68
CA GLY A 45 4.20 0.70 3.04
C GLY A 45 2.68 0.74 3.13
N ASP A 46 2.20 1.14 4.30
CA ASP A 46 0.80 1.26 4.65
C ASP A 46 0.24 2.61 4.18
N PHE A 47 -0.62 2.56 3.17
CA PHE A 47 -1.31 3.73 2.64
C PHE A 47 -2.64 4.03 3.33
N ASN A 48 -3.09 3.18 4.27
CA ASN A 48 -4.43 3.21 4.88
C ASN A 48 -5.59 3.20 3.86
N HIS A 49 -5.29 2.92 2.59
CA HIS A 49 -6.19 3.02 1.45
C HIS A 49 -5.96 1.85 0.51
N ASN A 50 -7.05 1.36 -0.08
CA ASN A 50 -6.97 0.39 -1.16
C ASN A 50 -6.71 1.12 -2.48
N LEU A 51 -5.43 1.31 -2.81
CA LEU A 51 -5.02 2.00 -4.03
C LEU A 51 -5.44 1.28 -5.31
N ALA A 52 -5.74 -0.02 -5.23
CA ALA A 52 -6.23 -0.79 -6.38
C ALA A 52 -7.74 -0.60 -6.63
N TYR A 53 -8.48 0.05 -5.71
CA TYR A 53 -9.89 0.35 -5.89
C TYR A 53 -10.08 1.43 -6.96
N ALA A 54 -10.99 1.19 -7.90
CA ALA A 54 -11.28 2.14 -8.97
C ALA A 54 -11.84 3.46 -8.40
N GLY A 55 -11.18 4.58 -8.72
CA GLY A 55 -11.55 5.89 -8.20
C GLY A 55 -11.10 6.16 -6.76
N ASP A 56 -10.10 5.43 -6.25
CA ASP A 56 -9.46 5.81 -4.99
C ASP A 56 -8.77 7.17 -5.14
N TRP A 57 -9.23 8.15 -4.37
CA TRP A 57 -8.80 9.55 -4.50
C TRP A 57 -7.32 9.74 -4.12
N LEU A 58 -6.75 8.87 -3.27
CA LEU A 58 -5.33 8.96 -2.94
C LEU A 58 -4.50 8.45 -4.12
N TYR A 59 -4.92 7.34 -4.73
CA TYR A 59 -4.32 6.85 -5.96
C TYR A 59 -4.39 7.88 -7.08
N GLU A 60 -5.52 8.57 -7.28
CA GLU A 60 -5.66 9.63 -8.29
C GLU A 60 -4.64 10.77 -8.09
N ILE A 61 -4.41 11.20 -6.84
CA ILE A 61 -3.38 12.22 -6.53
C ILE A 61 -1.99 11.74 -6.96
N LEU A 62 -1.68 10.46 -6.75
CA LEU A 62 -0.39 9.90 -7.13
C LEU A 62 -0.29 9.71 -8.64
N ALA A 63 -1.33 9.18 -9.29
CA ALA A 63 -1.37 8.88 -10.72
C ALA A 63 -1.22 10.15 -11.60
N ASP A 64 -1.66 11.32 -11.11
CA ASP A 64 -1.45 12.61 -11.79
C ASP A 64 0.03 13.09 -11.76
N SER A 65 0.88 12.46 -10.94
CA SER A 65 2.24 12.93 -10.69
C SER A 65 3.33 12.30 -11.55
N GLY A 66 3.04 11.18 -12.21
CA GLY A 66 4.04 10.43 -12.96
C GLY A 66 3.55 9.07 -13.47
N GLN A 67 4.47 8.33 -14.08
CA GLN A 67 4.26 6.98 -14.58
C GLN A 67 4.90 5.92 -13.67
N PHE A 68 4.05 5.26 -12.89
CA PHE A 68 4.43 4.09 -12.08
C PHE A 68 3.44 2.94 -12.29
N ARG A 69 3.83 1.76 -11.80
CA ARG A 69 2.99 0.56 -11.75
C ARG A 69 2.69 0.25 -10.30
N LEU A 70 1.43 -0.09 -10.01
CA LEU A 70 1.06 -0.65 -8.71
C LEU A 70 1.34 -2.16 -8.76
N ALA A 71 2.48 -2.61 -8.22
CA ALA A 71 2.83 -4.03 -8.18
C ALA A 71 1.82 -4.86 -7.38
N SER A 72 1.08 -4.20 -6.50
CA SER A 72 -0.01 -4.78 -5.70
C SER A 72 -1.41 -4.58 -6.28
N GLN A 73 -1.55 -4.26 -7.57
CA GLN A 73 -2.86 -3.96 -8.21
C GLN A 73 -3.85 -5.12 -8.08
N HIS A 74 -3.36 -6.36 -8.12
CA HIS A 74 -4.19 -7.57 -8.13
C HIS A 74 -4.02 -8.41 -6.85
N SER A 75 -3.22 -7.91 -5.90
CA SER A 75 -2.95 -8.61 -4.65
C SER A 75 -4.20 -8.68 -3.76
N GLU A 76 -4.55 -9.89 -3.34
CA GLU A 76 -5.67 -10.10 -2.42
C GLU A 76 -5.32 -9.77 -0.96
N ALA A 77 -6.30 -9.27 -0.21
CA ALA A 77 -6.22 -9.11 1.24
C ALA A 77 -6.49 -10.45 1.95
N LEU A 78 -5.42 -11.23 2.15
CA LEU A 78 -5.48 -12.58 2.73
C LEU A 78 -5.16 -12.63 4.23
N CYS A 79 -4.71 -11.52 4.81
CA CYS A 79 -4.20 -11.46 6.18
C CYS A 79 -5.29 -11.75 7.20
N GLN A 80 -5.02 -12.71 8.09
CA GLN A 80 -5.83 -12.97 9.26
C GLN A 80 -5.12 -12.43 10.49
N VAL A 81 -5.84 -11.64 11.28
CA VAL A 81 -5.28 -10.98 12.46
C VAL A 81 -6.19 -11.16 13.66
N ARG A 82 -5.63 -11.09 14.86
CA ARG A 82 -6.37 -11.27 16.10
C ARG A 82 -7.46 -10.22 16.22
N SER A 83 -8.68 -10.65 16.54
CA SER A 83 -9.78 -9.72 16.80
C SER A 83 -9.55 -8.99 18.12
N LYS A 84 -9.56 -7.65 18.09
CA LYS A 84 -9.49 -6.82 19.30
C LYS A 84 -10.73 -7.02 20.20
N ARG A 85 -11.88 -7.42 19.63
CA ARG A 85 -13.14 -7.64 20.36
C ARG A 85 -13.28 -9.06 20.90
N GLN A 86 -12.69 -10.04 20.22
CA GLN A 86 -12.74 -11.46 20.62
C GLN A 86 -11.33 -12.06 20.47
N PRO A 87 -10.44 -11.90 21.48
CA PRO A 87 -9.02 -12.24 21.35
C PRO A 87 -8.71 -13.71 21.01
N SER A 88 -9.65 -14.62 21.23
CA SER A 88 -9.57 -16.03 20.85
C SER A 88 -9.93 -16.31 19.38
N LYS A 89 -10.27 -15.29 18.60
CA LYS A 89 -10.65 -15.40 17.19
C LYS A 89 -9.81 -14.51 16.30
N THR A 90 -9.68 -14.93 15.04
CA THR A 90 -9.10 -14.13 13.97
C THR A 90 -10.19 -13.48 13.13
N HIS A 91 -9.84 -12.40 12.43
CA HIS A 91 -10.64 -11.82 11.36
C HIS A 91 -9.76 -11.42 10.19
N ARG A 92 -10.37 -11.19 9.02
CA ARG A 92 -9.69 -10.79 7.79
C ARG A 92 -10.27 -9.48 7.29
N PHE A 93 -9.41 -8.52 6.98
CA PHE A 93 -9.82 -7.29 6.29
C PHE A 93 -10.15 -7.59 4.83
N ARG A 94 -11.12 -6.86 4.27
CA ARG A 94 -11.54 -7.03 2.86
C ARG A 94 -10.65 -6.30 1.87
N SER A 95 -9.92 -5.29 2.35
CA SER A 95 -9.12 -4.39 1.54
C SER A 95 -7.65 -4.56 1.89
N LEU A 96 -6.81 -4.56 0.87
CA LEU A 96 -5.37 -4.43 1.02
C LEU A 96 -5.06 -2.93 1.17
N ILE A 97 -4.23 -2.57 2.14
CA ILE A 97 -3.83 -1.17 2.40
C ILE A 97 -2.31 -0.97 2.37
N ASP A 98 -1.55 -2.05 2.52
CA ASP A 98 -0.13 -2.09 2.20
C ASP A 98 0.05 -2.23 0.70
N HIS A 99 0.81 -1.33 0.09
CA HIS A 99 1.00 -1.30 -1.35
C HIS A 99 2.46 -1.14 -1.74
N ILE A 100 2.78 -1.58 -2.96
CA ILE A 100 4.09 -1.42 -3.58
C ILE A 100 3.88 -0.72 -4.93
N LEU A 101 4.40 0.51 -5.05
CA LEU A 101 4.46 1.28 -6.28
C LEU A 101 5.88 1.23 -6.82
N VAL A 102 6.01 1.04 -8.12
CA VAL A 102 7.29 0.83 -8.78
C VAL A 102 7.39 1.75 -9.99
N SER A 103 8.51 2.48 -10.13
CA SER A 103 8.76 3.33 -11.30
C SER A 103 8.66 2.54 -12.60
N HIS A 104 8.14 3.13 -13.69
CA HIS A 104 7.89 2.42 -14.95
C HIS A 104 9.13 1.72 -15.56
N SER A 105 10.33 2.24 -15.27
CA SER A 105 11.61 1.72 -15.72
C SER A 105 12.05 0.42 -15.01
N LEU A 106 11.32 -0.02 -14.00
CA LEU A 106 11.51 -1.30 -13.33
C LEU A 106 10.37 -2.26 -13.70
N THR A 107 10.70 -3.54 -13.79
CA THR A 107 9.72 -4.63 -13.81
C THR A 107 9.56 -5.20 -12.41
N SER A 108 8.36 -5.65 -12.09
CA SER A 108 8.03 -6.22 -10.79
C SER A 108 7.19 -7.47 -10.96
N SER A 109 7.41 -8.49 -10.13
CA SER A 109 6.42 -9.54 -9.94
C SER A 109 5.15 -8.94 -9.32
N GLU A 110 4.02 -9.62 -9.50
CA GLU A 110 2.85 -9.33 -8.68
C GLU A 110 3.23 -9.43 -7.19
N ALA A 111 2.77 -8.46 -6.39
CA ALA A 111 3.01 -8.47 -4.97
C ALA A 111 2.19 -9.58 -4.30
N LYS A 112 2.79 -10.29 -3.35
CA LYS A 112 2.16 -11.40 -2.62
C LYS A 112 2.19 -11.15 -1.13
N GLN A 113 1.06 -11.39 -0.48
CA GLN A 113 0.95 -11.27 0.96
C GLN A 113 1.39 -12.58 1.62
N THR A 114 2.36 -12.49 2.53
CA THR A 114 2.81 -13.63 3.34
C THR A 114 1.95 -13.68 4.61
N ARG A 115 1.11 -14.70 4.71
CA ARG A 115 0.21 -14.87 5.87
C ARG A 115 0.96 -15.40 7.08
N PHE A 116 0.54 -14.96 8.26
CA PHE A 116 0.82 -15.69 9.49
C PHE A 116 -0.13 -16.89 9.64
N ASP A 117 0.34 -17.94 10.31
CA ASP A 117 -0.52 -19.04 10.73
C ASP A 117 -1.56 -18.54 11.74
N SER A 118 -2.81 -19.00 11.61
CA SER A 118 -3.91 -18.52 12.45
C SER A 118 -3.71 -18.88 13.92
N LEU A 119 -3.06 -20.01 14.24
CA LEU A 119 -2.73 -20.38 15.62
C LEU A 119 -1.63 -19.49 16.17
N ASP A 120 -0.63 -19.13 15.35
CA ASP A 120 0.43 -18.20 15.76
C ASP A 120 -0.14 -16.79 16.02
N VAL A 121 -1.09 -16.34 15.21
CA VAL A 121 -1.83 -15.09 15.44
C VAL A 121 -2.56 -15.09 16.80
N LEU A 122 -3.05 -16.24 17.26
CA LEU A 122 -3.73 -16.38 18.56
C LEU A 122 -2.77 -16.62 19.72
N ARG A 123 -1.59 -17.19 19.47
CA ARG A 123 -0.59 -17.53 20.48
C ARG A 123 0.38 -16.39 20.77
N PHE A 124 0.79 -15.65 19.75
CA PHE A 124 1.85 -14.64 19.84
C PHE A 124 1.35 -13.22 19.53
N GLN A 125 2.07 -12.22 20.03
CA GLN A 125 1.82 -10.82 19.70
C GLN A 125 2.43 -10.49 18.33
N LEU A 126 1.69 -10.81 17.25
CA LEU A 126 2.07 -10.46 15.88
C LEU A 126 1.46 -9.10 15.47
N SER A 127 1.95 -8.56 14.35
CA SER A 127 1.37 -7.36 13.73
C SER A 127 -0.08 -7.59 13.30
N ASP A 128 -0.87 -6.51 13.27
CA ASP A 128 -2.19 -6.48 12.63
C ASP A 128 -2.12 -6.24 11.11
N HIS A 129 -0.93 -6.36 10.52
CA HIS A 129 -0.68 -6.40 9.09
C HIS A 129 0.16 -7.65 8.74
N CYS A 130 -0.02 -8.17 7.53
CA CYS A 130 0.80 -9.24 7.00
C CYS A 130 1.82 -8.67 6.00
N PRO A 131 3.07 -9.16 5.99
CA PRO A 131 4.08 -8.70 5.04
C PRO A 131 3.63 -8.82 3.59
N LEU A 132 3.98 -7.83 2.78
CA LEU A 132 3.77 -7.81 1.34
C LEU A 132 5.13 -7.78 0.62
N SER A 133 5.33 -8.67 -0.34
CA SER A 133 6.61 -8.81 -1.04
C SER A 133 6.43 -8.85 -2.55
N SER A 134 7.36 -8.25 -3.29
CA SER A 134 7.48 -8.34 -4.75
C SER A 134 8.96 -8.43 -5.11
N THR A 135 9.27 -9.10 -6.22
CA THR A 135 10.63 -9.16 -6.79
C THR A 135 10.75 -8.11 -7.88
N LEU A 136 11.87 -7.37 -7.90
CA LEU A 136 12.12 -6.32 -8.87
C LEU A 136 13.27 -6.69 -9.80
N THR A 137 13.14 -6.32 -11.06
CA THR A 137 14.18 -6.45 -12.08
C THR A 137 14.39 -5.11 -12.77
N LEU A 138 15.66 -4.75 -12.95
CA LEU A 138 16.03 -3.59 -13.75
C LEU A 138 15.76 -3.92 -15.22
N ASN A 139 15.00 -3.06 -15.89
CA ASN A 139 14.92 -3.15 -17.34
C ASN A 139 16.26 -2.63 -17.88
N HIS A 140 17.10 -3.52 -18.42
CA HIS A 140 18.24 -3.06 -19.19
C HIS A 140 17.70 -2.31 -20.42
N PRO A 141 18.13 -1.05 -20.67
CA PRO A 141 17.80 -0.40 -21.92
C PRO A 141 18.33 -1.27 -23.06
N LYS A 142 17.46 -1.54 -24.05
CA LYS A 142 17.92 -1.97 -25.38
C LYS A 142 18.57 -0.80 -26.09
#